data_AF-A0A7J3CJB4-F1
#
_entry.id   AF-A0A7J3CJB4-F1
#
_cell.length_a   1.000
_cell.length_b   1.000
_cell.length_c   1.000
_cell.angle_alpha   90.00
_cell.angle_beta   90.00
_cell.angle_gamma   90.00
#
_symmetry.space_group_name_H-M   'P 1'
#
loop_
_entity.id
_entity.type
_entity.pdbx_description
1 polymer ?
#
loop_
_entity_poly.entity_id
_entity_poly.type
_entity_poly.pdbx_seq_one_letter_code
_entity_poly.pdbx_strand_id
1 'polypeptide(L)'
;HFKEDEEEWALAGLLHDLDYSETAKNPEKHGYITLEILKGYDVTEDILDAILAHPGHKERKKLIEKVLYSVDPLTGLIAAAALMHPEKKIEKIDLDFILRRFKEKRFAAGANREQIKMIEETGLKLEDFIQICLDSMKSVAGDLGL
;
A
#
# COMPACT_ATOMS: atom_id res chain seq x y z
N HIS A 1 7.87 3.63 12.80
CA HIS A 1 8.70 2.40 12.97
C HIS A 1 10.15 2.64 12.52
N PHE A 2 10.39 2.99 11.25
CA PHE A 2 11.74 3.10 10.67
C PHE A 2 12.53 4.39 10.98
N LYS A 3 11.88 5.42 11.58
CA LYS A 3 12.48 6.74 11.88
C LYS A 3 12.98 7.49 10.63
N GLU A 4 12.24 7.32 9.53
CA GLU A 4 12.45 8.02 8.26
C GLU A 4 11.66 9.33 8.25
N ASP A 5 11.80 10.11 7.18
CA ASP A 5 11.06 11.35 6.98
C ASP A 5 9.56 11.06 6.75
N GLU A 6 8.73 11.44 7.74
CA GLU A 6 7.29 11.18 7.72
C GLU A 6 6.57 11.97 6.61
N GLU A 7 7.03 13.20 6.29
CA GLU A 7 6.42 14.03 5.26
C GLU A 7 6.70 13.47 3.87
N GLU A 8 7.94 13.05 3.61
CA GLU A 8 8.31 12.44 2.33
C GLU A 8 7.53 11.14 2.07
N TRP A 9 7.41 10.30 3.09
CA TRP A 9 6.69 9.03 2.99
C TRP A 9 5.18 9.22 2.84
N ALA A 10 4.60 10.21 3.53
CA ALA A 10 3.21 10.58 3.37
C ALA A 10 2.93 11.09 1.95
N LEU A 11 3.82 11.89 1.37
CA LEU A 11 3.71 12.36 -0.01
C LEU A 11 3.80 11.20 -1.01
N ALA A 12 4.75 10.27 -0.84
CA ALA A 12 4.82 9.09 -1.70
C ALA A 12 3.52 8.27 -1.66
N GLY A 13 2.98 8.02 -0.46
CA GLY A 13 1.72 7.31 -0.30
C GLY A 13 0.53 8.06 -0.90
N LEU A 14 0.49 9.40 -0.79
CA LEU A 14 -0.59 10.21 -1.37
C LEU A 14 -0.55 10.24 -2.91
N LEU A 15 0.65 10.28 -3.49
CA LEU A 15 0.85 10.56 -4.91
C LEU A 15 0.96 9.32 -5.80
N HIS A 16 1.23 8.12 -5.24
CA HIS A 16 1.58 6.95 -6.06
C HIS A 16 0.55 6.57 -7.14
N ASP A 17 -0.73 6.71 -6.81
CA ASP A 17 -1.87 6.33 -7.65
C ASP A 17 -2.50 7.48 -8.43
N LEU A 18 -1.83 8.64 -8.58
CA LEU A 18 -2.41 9.79 -9.30
C LEU A 18 -2.91 9.45 -10.71
N ASP A 19 -2.26 8.50 -11.38
CA ASP A 19 -2.63 8.07 -12.72
C ASP A 19 -3.71 6.97 -12.78
N TYR A 20 -4.22 6.47 -11.66
CA TYR A 20 -5.08 5.27 -11.61
C TYR A 20 -6.31 5.37 -12.53
N SER A 21 -6.92 6.55 -12.62
CA SER A 21 -8.09 6.78 -13.49
C SER A 21 -7.80 6.58 -14.99
N GLU A 22 -6.54 6.78 -15.41
CA GLU A 22 -6.08 6.58 -16.78
C GLU A 22 -5.49 5.17 -17.00
N THR A 23 -4.92 4.57 -15.94
CA THR A 23 -4.15 3.32 -16.01
C THR A 23 -4.92 2.08 -15.55
N ALA A 24 -6.15 2.23 -15.02
CA ALA A 24 -6.97 1.09 -14.57
C ALA A 24 -7.19 0.01 -15.65
N LYS A 25 -7.18 0.37 -16.93
CA LYS A 25 -7.28 -0.56 -18.08
C LYS A 25 -5.94 -0.84 -18.76
N ASN A 26 -4.86 -0.23 -18.28
CA ASN A 26 -3.52 -0.31 -18.84
C ASN A 26 -2.46 -0.31 -17.70
N PRO A 27 -2.42 -1.36 -16.86
CA PRO A 27 -1.56 -1.40 -15.68
C PRO A 27 -0.06 -1.28 -16.01
N GLU A 28 0.36 -1.61 -17.23
CA GLU A 28 1.74 -1.45 -17.67
C GLU A 28 2.21 0.00 -17.71
N LYS A 29 1.29 0.98 -17.76
CA LYS A 29 1.59 2.42 -17.71
C LYS A 29 1.51 3.02 -16.31
N HIS A 30 0.97 2.28 -15.34
CA HIS A 30 0.81 2.74 -13.97
C HIS A 30 2.14 3.13 -13.34
N GLY A 31 2.19 4.25 -12.63
CA GLY A 31 3.40 4.85 -12.09
C GLY A 31 4.14 5.72 -13.12
N TYR A 32 4.27 5.28 -14.38
CA TYR A 32 4.91 6.11 -15.42
C TYR A 32 4.12 7.38 -15.71
N ILE A 33 2.79 7.29 -15.77
CA ILE A 33 1.95 8.48 -16.01
C ILE A 33 1.98 9.39 -14.78
N THR A 34 1.97 8.85 -13.56
CA THR A 34 2.18 9.65 -12.33
C THR A 34 3.49 10.45 -12.42
N LEU A 35 4.60 9.83 -12.87
CA LEU A 35 5.87 10.54 -13.08
C LEU A 35 5.76 11.68 -14.09
N GLU A 36 5.01 11.48 -15.19
CA GLU A 36 4.75 12.54 -16.18
C GLU A 36 3.91 13.69 -15.60
N ILE A 37 2.88 13.38 -14.80
CA ILE A 37 2.03 14.37 -14.11
C ILE A 37 2.87 15.22 -13.16
N LEU A 38 3.80 14.60 -12.42
CA LEU A 38 4.63 15.26 -11.43
C LEU A 38 5.81 16.04 -12.05
N LYS A 39 5.99 16.04 -13.37
CA LYS A 39 7.03 16.86 -14.01
C LYS A 39 6.83 18.34 -13.71
N GLY A 40 7.85 18.97 -13.14
CA GLY A 40 7.85 20.39 -12.81
C GLY A 40 7.23 20.72 -11.45
N TYR A 41 6.79 19.72 -10.68
CA TYR A 41 6.48 19.87 -9.26
C TYR A 41 7.74 19.64 -8.42
N ASP A 42 7.74 20.22 -7.21
CA ASP A 42 8.82 20.06 -6.24
C ASP A 42 8.64 18.73 -5.47
N VAL A 43 9.01 17.63 -6.12
CA VAL A 43 8.93 16.27 -5.59
C VAL A 43 10.31 15.62 -5.66
N THR A 44 10.73 14.98 -4.56
CA THR A 44 12.07 14.39 -4.46
C THR A 44 12.22 13.16 -5.36
N GLU A 45 13.46 12.86 -5.75
CA GLU A 45 13.77 11.66 -6.55
C GLU A 45 13.37 10.38 -5.80
N ASP A 46 13.46 10.35 -4.47
CA ASP A 46 13.07 9.23 -3.63
C ASP A 46 11.57 8.93 -3.72
N ILE A 47 10.72 9.96 -3.75
CA ILE A 47 9.28 9.81 -3.99
C ILE A 47 9.04 9.26 -5.41
N LEU A 48 9.62 9.88 -6.44
CA LEU A 48 9.43 9.44 -7.83
C LEU A 48 9.90 8.00 -8.04
N ASP A 49 11.01 7.61 -7.43
CA ASP A 49 11.53 6.25 -7.41
C ASP A 49 10.58 5.27 -6.74
N ALA A 50 10.00 5.63 -5.58
CA ALA A 50 9.00 4.83 -4.87
C ALA A 50 7.74 4.62 -5.74
N ILE A 51 7.26 5.68 -6.37
CA ILE A 51 6.12 5.63 -7.29
C ILE A 51 6.43 4.70 -8.48
N LEU A 52 7.62 4.77 -9.07
CA LEU A 52 7.97 3.88 -10.17
C LEU A 52 8.14 2.41 -9.70
N ALA A 53 8.55 2.21 -8.46
CA ALA A 53 8.80 0.88 -7.91
C ALA A 53 7.54 0.13 -7.46
N HIS A 54 6.51 0.84 -6.98
CA HIS A 54 5.30 0.21 -6.41
C HIS A 54 4.50 -0.69 -7.38
N PRO A 55 4.40 -0.43 -8.71
CA PRO A 55 3.76 -1.36 -9.64
C PRO A 55 4.72 -2.45 -10.12
N GLY A 56 6.00 -2.41 -9.72
CA GLY A 56 7.02 -3.40 -10.08
C GLY A 56 7.84 -3.09 -11.34
N HIS A 57 7.90 -1.83 -11.80
CA HIS A 57 8.67 -1.46 -13.00
C HIS A 57 10.19 -1.44 -12.82
N LYS A 58 10.65 -1.35 -11.57
CA LYS A 58 12.08 -1.34 -11.23
C LYS A 58 12.37 -2.22 -10.01
N GLU A 59 13.63 -2.58 -9.86
CA GLU A 59 14.12 -3.19 -8.63
C GLU A 59 14.04 -2.19 -7.47
N ARG A 60 13.55 -2.65 -6.32
CA ARG A 60 13.45 -1.85 -5.09
C ARG A 60 14.77 -1.88 -4.33
N LYS A 61 15.49 -0.77 -4.33
CA LYS A 61 16.76 -0.54 -3.64
C LYS A 61 16.58 0.17 -2.31
N LYS A 62 15.72 1.19 -2.26
CA LYS A 62 15.49 2.04 -1.08
C LYS A 62 14.42 1.44 -0.17
N LEU A 63 14.41 1.85 1.09
CA LEU A 63 13.45 1.36 2.08
C LEU A 63 12.01 1.79 1.73
N ILE A 64 11.81 3.06 1.35
CA ILE A 64 10.50 3.60 0.94
C ILE A 64 9.90 2.82 -0.24
N GLU A 65 10.72 2.45 -1.23
CA GLU A 65 10.29 1.65 -2.38
C GLU A 65 9.79 0.26 -1.95
N LYS A 66 10.49 -0.39 -1.02
CA LYS A 66 10.10 -1.72 -0.50
C LYS A 66 8.83 -1.65 0.31
N VAL A 67 8.69 -0.64 1.16
CA VAL A 67 7.50 -0.47 2.00
C VAL A 67 6.28 -0.11 1.16
N LEU A 68 6.40 0.86 0.25
CA LEU A 68 5.28 1.27 -0.61
C LEU A 68 4.80 0.10 -1.49
N TYR A 69 5.74 -0.63 -2.10
CA TYR A 69 5.44 -1.84 -2.87
C TYR A 69 4.65 -2.87 -2.06
N SER A 70 4.97 -3.08 -0.77
CA SER A 70 4.27 -4.08 0.05
C SER A 70 2.97 -3.59 0.68
N VAL A 71 2.88 -2.29 1.02
CA VAL A 71 1.73 -1.75 1.76
C VAL A 71 0.54 -1.50 0.85
N ASP A 72 0.76 -1.12 -0.40
CA ASP A 72 -0.29 -0.85 -1.39
C ASP A 72 -1.32 -2.00 -1.45
N PRO A 73 -0.97 -3.24 -1.86
CA PRO A 73 -1.94 -4.33 -1.87
C PRO A 73 -2.44 -4.76 -0.49
N LEU A 74 -1.70 -4.48 0.60
CA LEU A 74 -2.16 -4.79 1.96
C LEU A 74 -3.34 -3.91 2.35
N THR A 75 -3.31 -2.61 2.04
CA THR A 75 -4.43 -1.69 2.33
C THR A 75 -5.71 -2.16 1.63
N GLY A 76 -5.61 -2.60 0.37
CA GLY A 76 -6.73 -3.17 -0.39
C GLY A 76 -7.28 -4.45 0.24
N LEU A 77 -6.42 -5.33 0.77
CA LEU A 77 -6.87 -6.51 1.52
C LEU A 77 -7.64 -6.11 2.78
N ILE A 78 -7.12 -5.17 3.57
CA ILE A 78 -7.74 -4.75 4.84
C ILE A 78 -9.07 -4.04 4.57
N ALA A 79 -9.13 -3.17 3.57
CA ALA A 79 -10.37 -2.51 3.15
C ALA A 79 -11.43 -3.53 2.71
N ALA A 80 -11.06 -4.50 1.88
CA ALA A 80 -11.96 -5.58 1.50
C ALA A 80 -12.44 -6.39 2.72
N ALA A 81 -11.57 -6.59 3.72
CA ALA A 81 -11.89 -7.35 4.92
C ALA A 81 -12.91 -6.61 5.78
N ALA A 82 -12.75 -5.29 5.94
CA ALA A 82 -13.71 -4.42 6.60
C ALA A 82 -15.06 -4.42 5.87
N LEU A 83 -15.06 -4.22 4.54
CA LEU A 83 -16.30 -4.14 3.74
C LEU A 83 -17.10 -5.46 3.70
N MET A 84 -16.42 -6.60 3.83
CA MET A 84 -17.06 -7.91 3.91
C MET A 84 -17.64 -8.21 5.29
N HIS A 85 -17.12 -7.60 6.35
CA HIS A 85 -17.62 -7.83 7.70
C HIS A 85 -19.08 -7.35 7.81
N PRO A 86 -19.98 -8.05 8.54
CA PRO A 86 -21.39 -7.66 8.63
C PRO A 86 -21.63 -6.21 9.08
N GLU A 87 -20.78 -5.71 9.97
CA GLU A 87 -20.84 -4.34 10.45
C GLU A 87 -20.22 -3.30 9.48
N LYS A 88 -19.46 -3.75 8.48
CA LYS A 88 -18.72 -2.89 7.53
C LYS A 88 -17.87 -1.82 8.21
N LYS A 89 -17.22 -2.23 9.30
CA LYS A 89 -16.46 -1.36 10.21
C LYS A 89 -15.08 -1.92 10.45
N ILE A 90 -14.05 -1.14 10.18
CA ILE A 90 -12.65 -1.55 10.37
C ILE A 90 -12.30 -1.75 11.86
N GLU A 91 -13.00 -1.08 12.79
CA GLU A 91 -12.79 -1.27 14.23
C GLU A 91 -13.18 -2.68 14.69
N LYS A 92 -14.01 -3.38 13.92
CA LYS A 92 -14.42 -4.77 14.19
C LYS A 92 -13.46 -5.81 13.64
N ILE A 93 -12.41 -5.35 12.95
CA ILE A 93 -11.41 -6.22 12.36
C ILE A 93 -10.21 -6.31 13.30
N ASP A 94 -9.77 -7.52 13.60
CA ASP A 94 -8.55 -7.81 14.34
C ASP A 94 -7.48 -8.46 13.44
N LEU A 95 -6.26 -8.55 13.98
CA LEU A 95 -5.12 -9.14 13.28
C LEU A 95 -5.40 -10.58 12.84
N ASP A 96 -6.01 -11.40 13.71
CA ASP A 96 -6.31 -12.81 13.42
C ASP A 96 -7.30 -12.96 12.26
N PHE A 97 -8.29 -12.06 12.15
CA PHE A 97 -9.17 -12.01 11.00
C PHE A 97 -8.40 -11.69 9.73
N ILE A 98 -7.55 -10.66 9.74
CA ILE A 98 -6.73 -10.30 8.56
C ILE A 98 -5.80 -11.45 8.17
N LEU A 99 -5.13 -12.11 9.12
CA LEU A 99 -4.24 -13.25 8.85
C LEU A 99 -4.98 -14.45 8.24
N ARG A 100 -6.23 -14.71 8.64
CA ARG A 100 -7.07 -15.72 7.98
C ARG A 100 -7.38 -15.32 6.54
N ARG A 101 -7.82 -14.07 6.32
CA ARG A 101 -8.12 -13.54 4.99
C ARG A 101 -6.89 -13.48 4.07
N PHE A 102 -5.72 -13.20 4.63
CA PHE A 102 -4.46 -13.23 3.91
C PHE A 102 -4.15 -14.62 3.33
N LYS A 103 -4.47 -15.70 4.06
CA LYS A 103 -4.28 -17.09 3.61
C LYS A 103 -5.31 -17.52 2.55
N GLU A 104 -6.45 -16.84 2.46
CA GLU A 104 -7.49 -17.12 1.48
C GLU A 104 -7.17 -16.48 0.12
N LYS A 105 -6.49 -17.22 -0.78
CA LYS A 105 -6.05 -16.70 -2.09
C LYS A 105 -7.16 -16.07 -2.97
N ARG A 106 -8.41 -16.51 -2.80
CA ARG A 106 -9.56 -15.96 -3.56
C ARG A 106 -10.12 -14.68 -2.95
N PHE A 107 -9.90 -14.47 -1.66
CA PHE A 107 -10.33 -13.26 -0.99
C PHE A 107 -9.43 -12.10 -1.41
N ALA A 108 -10.03 -10.98 -1.84
CA ALA A 108 -9.31 -9.82 -2.37
C ALA A 108 -8.19 -10.23 -3.34
N ALA A 109 -8.56 -10.98 -4.39
CA ALA A 109 -7.61 -11.64 -5.31
C ALA A 109 -6.65 -10.66 -6.05
N GLY A 110 -7.02 -9.38 -6.15
CA GLY A 110 -6.14 -8.34 -6.68
C GLY A 110 -4.99 -7.96 -5.74
N ALA A 111 -5.12 -8.18 -4.44
CA ALA A 111 -4.06 -7.93 -3.49
C ALA A 111 -3.04 -9.08 -3.52
N ASN A 112 -1.86 -8.82 -4.07
CA ASN A 112 -0.84 -9.84 -4.27
C ASN A 112 -0.15 -10.22 -2.94
N ARG A 113 -0.31 -11.48 -2.50
CA ARG A 113 0.24 -11.97 -1.23
C ARG A 113 1.76 -12.04 -1.20
N GLU A 114 2.39 -12.34 -2.34
CA GLU A 114 3.86 -12.39 -2.42
C GLU A 114 4.43 -10.98 -2.37
N GLN A 115 3.78 -9.99 -3.00
CA GLN A 115 4.14 -8.58 -2.89
C GLN A 115 4.04 -8.06 -1.45
N ILE A 116 2.97 -8.39 -0.73
CA ILE A 116 2.81 -8.03 0.69
C ILE A 116 3.95 -8.64 1.54
N LYS A 117 4.31 -9.91 1.31
CA LYS A 117 5.40 -10.59 2.06
C LYS A 117 6.78 -9.98 1.83
N MET A 118 7.01 -9.26 0.73
CA MET A 118 8.31 -8.64 0.47
C MET A 118 8.74 -7.65 1.56
N ILE A 119 7.82 -7.22 2.43
CA ILE A 119 8.15 -6.42 3.61
C ILE A 119 9.20 -7.10 4.50
N GLU A 120 9.26 -8.43 4.52
CA GLU A 120 10.21 -9.20 5.33
C GLU A 120 11.67 -8.92 4.95
N GLU A 121 11.94 -8.45 3.72
CA GLU A 121 13.27 -7.97 3.30
C GLU A 121 13.78 -6.75 4.08
N THR A 122 12.87 -6.04 4.75
CA THR A 122 13.20 -4.89 5.62
C THR A 122 13.53 -5.34 7.05
N GLY A 123 13.36 -6.62 7.37
CA GLY A 123 13.47 -7.18 8.72
C GLY A 123 12.18 -7.06 9.55
N LEU A 124 11.13 -6.43 9.02
CA LEU A 124 9.81 -6.36 9.65
C LEU A 124 9.04 -7.65 9.40
N LYS A 125 8.53 -8.29 10.46
CA LYS A 125 7.70 -9.50 10.32
C LYS A 125 6.36 -9.16 9.69
N LEU A 126 5.82 -10.11 8.94
CA LEU A 126 4.52 -9.95 8.28
C LEU A 126 3.40 -9.59 9.26
N GLU A 127 3.34 -10.24 10.43
CA GLU A 127 2.30 -9.96 11.43
C GLU A 127 2.40 -8.54 11.99
N ASP A 128 3.63 -8.09 12.30
CA ASP A 128 3.88 -6.74 12.80
C ASP A 128 3.51 -5.69 11.73
N PHE A 129 3.84 -5.96 10.47
CA PHE A 129 3.47 -5.11 9.34
C PHE A 129 1.95 -4.98 9.17
N ILE A 130 1.24 -6.10 9.22
CA ILE A 130 -0.22 -6.12 9.14
C ILE A 130 -0.83 -5.35 10.30
N GLN A 131 -0.33 -5.55 11.52
CA GLN A 131 -0.82 -4.86 12.70
C GLN A 131 -0.62 -3.33 12.58
N ILE A 132 0.57 -2.89 12.17
CA ILE A 132 0.86 -1.46 11.95
C ILE A 132 -0.09 -0.87 10.91
N CYS A 133 -0.30 -1.54 9.78
CA CYS A 133 -1.19 -1.07 8.73
C CYS A 133 -2.65 -1.01 9.21
N LEU A 134 -3.12 -2.04 9.92
CA LEU A 134 -4.47 -2.11 10.45
C LEU A 134 -4.74 -0.98 11.45
N ASP A 135 -3.82 -0.74 12.39
CA ASP A 135 -3.96 0.32 13.39
C ASP A 135 -3.91 1.71 12.76
N SER A 136 -3.06 1.89 11.75
CA SER A 136 -2.96 3.14 10.98
C SER A 136 -4.25 3.41 10.21
N MET A 137 -4.85 2.40 9.57
CA MET A 137 -6.13 2.57 8.89
C MET A 137 -7.29 2.82 9.86
N LYS A 138 -7.28 2.20 11.05
CA LYS A 138 -8.28 2.45 12.10
C LYS A 138 -8.26 3.89 12.61
N SER A 139 -7.08 4.51 12.71
CA SER A 139 -6.97 5.89 13.20
C SER A 139 -7.60 6.92 12.25
N VAL A 140 -7.75 6.57 10.97
CA VAL A 140 -8.37 7.40 9.91
C VAL A 140 -9.64 6.76 9.33
N ALA A 141 -10.28 5.84 10.05
CA ALA A 141 -11.44 5.08 9.57
C ALA A 141 -12.56 5.96 8.99
N GLY A 142 -12.83 7.10 9.66
CA GLY A 142 -13.83 8.07 9.22
C GLY A 142 -13.54 8.67 7.84
N ASP A 143 -12.27 8.94 7.52
CA ASP A 143 -11.86 9.48 6.22
C ASP A 143 -11.89 8.40 5.12
N LEU A 144 -11.69 7.13 5.49
CA LEU A 144 -11.77 5.98 4.59
C LEU A 144 -13.21 5.55 4.29
N GLY A 145 -14.20 6.03 5.06
CA GLY A 145 -15.57 5.54 5.00
C GLY A 145 -15.70 4.06 5.41
N LEU A 146 -14.79 3.61 6.28
CA LEU A 146 -14.70 2.24 6.81
C LEU A 146 -15.00 2.20 8.31
#